data_AF-A0A6M0AF94-F1
#
_entry.id   AF-A0A6M0AF94-F1
#
_cell.length_a   1.000
_cell.length_b   1.000
_cell.length_c   1.000
_cell.angle_alpha   90.00
_cell.angle_beta   90.00
_cell.angle_gamma   90.00
#
_symmetry.space_group_name_H-M   'P 1'
#
loop_
_entity.id
_entity.type
_entity.pdbx_description
1 polymer ?
#
loop_
_entity_poly.entity_id
_entity_poly.type
_entity_poly.pdbx_seq_one_letter_code
_entity_poly.pdbx_strand_id
1 'polypeptide(L)'
;DIRLFSKFVSRRHATLVRRRRSDGSPYYRIFDGNLKGKTSANGILINGRKLQAHDLEDEDEVIFAPKVSAKYYLLKRENTPTDPVDQVDEYDITLINPGMIDDPEEWDN
;
A
#
# COMPACT_ATOMS: atom_id res chain seq x y z
N ASP A 1 -8.83 1.00 -11.26
CA ASP A 1 -9.13 2.45 -11.26
C ASP A 1 -9.66 2.90 -9.91
N ILE A 2 -9.51 4.20 -9.61
CA ILE A 2 -9.96 4.84 -8.36
C ILE A 2 -11.14 5.76 -8.69
N ARG A 3 -12.24 5.68 -7.92
CA ARG A 3 -13.43 6.51 -8.12
C ARG A 3 -13.44 7.68 -7.14
N LEU A 4 -13.69 8.88 -7.65
CA LEU A 4 -13.85 10.10 -6.88
C LEU A 4 -15.31 10.55 -6.95
N PHE A 5 -15.97 10.67 -5.80
CA PHE A 5 -17.40 11.00 -5.72
C PHE A 5 -17.62 12.50 -5.58
N SER A 6 -17.63 13.22 -6.70
CA SER A 6 -17.96 14.64 -6.71
C SER A 6 -18.37 15.13 -8.09
N LYS A 7 -19.31 16.08 -8.14
CA LYS A 7 -19.76 16.74 -9.38
C LYS A 7 -18.69 17.66 -9.97
N PHE A 8 -17.70 18.07 -9.17
CA PHE A 8 -16.59 18.92 -9.61
C PHE A 8 -15.42 18.12 -10.17
N VAL A 9 -15.55 16.80 -10.26
CA VAL A 9 -14.51 15.91 -10.76
C VAL A 9 -14.92 15.40 -12.14
N SER A 10 -14.04 15.57 -13.13
CA SER A 10 -14.22 14.98 -14.46
C SER A 10 -14.29 13.45 -14.41
N ARG A 11 -15.06 12.81 -15.30
CA ARG A 11 -15.19 11.34 -15.38
C ARG A 11 -13.85 10.60 -15.43
N ARG A 12 -12.87 11.17 -16.13
CA ARG A 12 -11.46 10.75 -16.11
C ARG A 12 -10.64 11.96 -15.71
N HIS A 13 -10.48 12.17 -14.41
CA HIS A 13 -9.89 13.39 -13.87
C HIS A 13 -8.37 13.35 -13.85
N ALA A 14 -7.79 12.21 -13.54
CA ALA A 14 -6.35 12.05 -13.50
C ALA A 14 -6.00 10.61 -13.89
N THR A 15 -4.76 10.42 -14.33
CA THR A 15 -4.22 9.09 -14.62
C THR A 15 -2.95 8.87 -13.83
N LEU A 16 -2.90 7.77 -13.08
CA LEU A 16 -1.68 7.30 -12.42
C LEU A 16 -0.97 6.31 -13.32
N VAL A 17 0.34 6.48 -13.47
CA VAL A 17 1.18 5.56 -14.22
C VAL A 17 2.33 5.10 -13.35
N ARG A 18 2.42 3.79 -13.14
CA ARG A 18 3.57 3.18 -12.48
C ARG A 18 4.79 3.24 -13.40
N ARG A 19 5.92 3.65 -12.83
CA ARG A 19 7.22 3.77 -13.47
C ARG A 19 8.28 3.09 -12.59
N ARG A 20 9.50 2.99 -13.11
CA ARG A 20 10.67 2.49 -12.39
C ARG A 20 11.75 3.55 -12.41
N ARG A 21 12.36 3.82 -11.26
CA ARG A 21 13.56 4.66 -11.15
C ARG A 21 14.78 3.90 -11.70
N SER A 22 15.91 4.59 -11.80
CA SER A 22 17.19 3.99 -12.23
C SER A 22 17.65 2.86 -11.31
N ASP A 23 17.36 2.95 -10.01
CA ASP A 23 17.64 1.92 -9.00
C ASP A 23 16.65 0.72 -9.04
N GLY A 24 15.69 0.73 -9.97
CA GLY A 24 14.66 -0.30 -10.10
C GLY A 24 13.46 -0.14 -9.17
N SER A 25 13.49 0.79 -8.22
CA SER A 25 12.37 1.05 -7.30
C SER A 25 11.14 1.56 -8.08
N PRO A 26 9.92 1.09 -7.72
CA PRO A 26 8.71 1.60 -8.35
C PRO A 26 8.36 2.99 -7.84
N TYR A 27 7.78 3.80 -8.71
CA TYR A 27 7.14 5.06 -8.33
C TYR A 27 5.91 5.30 -9.20
N TYR A 28 5.07 6.25 -8.81
CA TYR A 28 3.88 6.63 -9.57
C TYR A 28 4.01 8.07 -10.04
N ARG A 29 3.79 8.29 -11.34
CA ARG A 29 3.56 9.63 -11.90
C ARG A 29 2.07 9.84 -12.09
N ILE A 30 1.54 10.94 -11.56
CA ILE A 30 0.17 11.36 -11.83
C ILE A 30 0.15 12.36 -12.98
N PHE A 31 -0.89 12.29 -13.80
CA PHE A 31 -1.17 13.21 -14.90
C PHE A 31 -2.59 13.77 -14.76
N ASP A 32 -2.77 15.05 -15.07
CA ASP A 32 -4.08 15.68 -15.20
C ASP A 32 -4.81 15.14 -16.44
N GLY A 33 -6.04 14.69 -16.24
CA GLY A 33 -6.92 14.18 -17.27
C GLY A 33 -6.59 12.76 -17.71
N ASN A 34 -6.82 12.50 -19.00
CA ASN A 34 -6.54 11.22 -19.62
C ASN A 34 -5.24 11.25 -20.44
N LEU A 35 -4.62 10.09 -20.65
CA LEU A 35 -3.41 9.95 -21.48
C LEU A 35 -3.63 10.21 -22.99
N LYS A 36 -4.82 10.65 -23.40
CA LYS A 36 -5.14 11.04 -24.79
C LYS A 36 -5.07 12.56 -24.99
N GLY A 37 -4.48 13.29 -24.04
CA GLY A 37 -4.28 14.74 -24.12
C GLY A 37 -5.48 15.58 -23.66
N LYS A 38 -6.54 14.95 -23.11
CA LYS A 38 -7.67 15.70 -22.55
C LYS A 38 -7.46 15.88 -21.05
N THR A 39 -7.15 17.11 -20.64
CA THR A 39 -7.05 17.53 -19.24
C THR A 39 -8.42 17.50 -18.54
N SER A 40 -8.42 17.50 -17.21
CA SER A 40 -9.65 17.67 -16.44
C SER A 40 -10.12 19.13 -16.48
N ALA A 41 -11.39 19.35 -16.14
CA ALA A 41 -11.96 20.70 -16.14
C ALA A 41 -11.31 21.64 -15.09
N ASN A 42 -10.95 21.11 -13.92
CA ASN A 42 -10.41 21.90 -12.81
C ASN A 42 -8.88 21.79 -12.67
N GLY A 43 -8.27 20.82 -13.34
CA GLY A 43 -6.88 20.43 -13.15
C GLY A 43 -6.66 19.77 -11.79
N ILE A 44 -5.41 19.43 -11.52
CA ILE A 44 -4.96 18.92 -10.22
C ILE A 44 -4.05 19.95 -9.54
N LEU A 45 -4.21 20.11 -8.23
CA LEU A 45 -3.26 20.84 -7.40
C LEU A 45 -2.48 19.83 -6.56
N ILE A 46 -1.16 19.98 -6.52
CA ILE A 46 -0.29 19.12 -5.73
C ILE A 46 0.55 20.05 -4.86
N ASN A 47 0.45 19.87 -3.53
CA ASN A 47 1.13 20.71 -2.53
C ASN A 47 0.94 22.22 -2.80
N GLY A 48 -0.30 22.61 -3.15
CA GLY A 48 -0.68 24.01 -3.45
C GLY A 48 -0.33 24.52 -4.86
N ARG A 49 0.30 23.71 -5.71
CA ARG A 49 0.69 24.11 -7.08
C ARG A 49 -0.14 23.39 -8.13
N LYS A 50 -0.65 24.13 -9.11
CA LYS A 50 -1.38 23.53 -10.24
C LYS A 50 -0.39 22.94 -11.24
N LEU A 51 -0.43 21.61 -11.42
CA LEU A 51 0.53 20.87 -12.25
C LEU A 51 -0.22 19.98 -13.25
N GLN A 52 0.36 19.79 -14.45
CA GLN A 52 -0.18 18.82 -15.42
C GLN A 52 0.32 17.40 -15.17
N ALA A 53 1.50 17.25 -14.58
CA ALA A 53 2.08 15.97 -14.22
C ALA A 53 3.03 16.14 -13.04
N HIS A 54 3.16 15.10 -12.21
CA HIS A 54 4.06 15.09 -11.05
C HIS A 54 4.46 13.67 -10.67
N ASP A 55 5.71 13.49 -10.28
CA ASP A 55 6.20 12.24 -9.68
C ASP A 55 5.84 12.27 -8.21
N LEU A 56 4.97 11.35 -7.78
CA LEU A 56 4.48 11.34 -6.40
C LEU A 56 5.61 10.97 -5.45
N GLU A 57 5.82 11.85 -4.48
CA GLU A 57 6.68 11.68 -3.32
C GLU A 57 5.83 11.40 -2.08
N ASP A 58 6.46 10.87 -1.04
CA ASP A 58 5.76 10.52 0.19
C ASP A 58 5.03 11.74 0.78
N GLU A 59 3.82 11.50 1.27
CA GLU A 59 2.90 12.49 1.84
C GLU A 59 2.34 13.55 0.88
N ASP A 60 2.62 13.46 -0.43
CA ASP A 60 2.05 14.37 -1.43
C ASP A 60 0.52 14.39 -1.35
N GLU A 61 -0.06 15.58 -1.24
CA GLU A 61 -1.50 15.78 -1.33
C GLU A 61 -1.89 16.25 -2.73
N VAL A 62 -2.77 15.48 -3.36
CA VAL A 62 -3.38 15.80 -4.65
C VAL A 62 -4.81 16.25 -4.42
N ILE A 63 -5.11 17.51 -4.73
CA ILE A 63 -6.45 18.10 -4.68
C ILE A 63 -7.03 18.12 -6.10
N PHE A 64 -8.17 17.45 -6.28
CA PHE A 64 -8.89 17.35 -7.56
C PHE A 64 -10.05 18.36 -7.65
N ALA A 65 -10.60 18.73 -6.50
CA ALA A 65 -11.74 19.64 -6.39
C ALA A 65 -11.91 20.11 -4.93
N PRO A 66 -12.77 21.11 -4.68
CA PRO A 66 -13.15 21.48 -3.31
C PRO A 66 -13.62 20.24 -2.53
N LYS A 67 -12.97 19.98 -1.38
CA LYS A 67 -13.23 18.84 -0.49
C LYS A 67 -13.01 17.46 -1.15
N VAL A 68 -12.22 17.39 -2.23
CA VAL A 68 -11.84 16.14 -2.88
C VAL A 68 -10.33 16.11 -3.08
N SER A 69 -9.64 15.41 -2.19
CA SER A 69 -8.21 15.17 -2.27
C SER A 69 -7.87 13.71 -2.02
N ALA A 70 -6.64 13.34 -2.38
CA ALA A 70 -6.01 12.09 -1.98
C ALA A 70 -4.59 12.42 -1.50
N LYS A 71 -4.14 11.69 -0.47
CA LYS A 71 -2.76 11.74 -0.02
C LYS A 71 -2.05 10.46 -0.41
N TYR A 72 -0.86 10.59 -0.97
CA TYR A 72 -0.01 9.45 -1.32
C TYR A 72 0.92 9.13 -0.15
N TYR A 73 1.11 7.84 0.13
CA TYR A 73 2.05 7.37 1.15
C TYR A 73 2.94 6.26 0.57
N LEU A 74 4.24 6.36 0.83
CA LEU A 74 5.24 5.34 0.52
C LEU A 74 5.52 4.51 1.78
N LEU A 75 4.72 3.46 1.98
CA LEU A 75 4.86 2.59 3.15
C LEU A 75 5.98 1.58 2.94
N LYS A 76 6.96 1.56 3.85
CA LYS A 76 7.84 0.41 4.03
C LYS A 76 7.06 -0.63 4.84
N ARG A 77 6.97 -1.86 4.34
CA ARG A 77 6.55 -2.97 5.19
C ARG A 77 7.70 -3.25 6.15
N GLU A 78 7.50 -2.91 7.42
CA GLU A 78 8.24 -3.58 8.47
C GLU A 78 7.67 -4.99 8.55
N ASN A 79 8.51 -6.00 8.35
CA ASN A 79 8.13 -7.39 8.58
C ASN A 79 8.08 -7.61 10.09
N THR A 80 7.09 -7.02 10.76
CA THR A 80 6.73 -7.47 12.10
C THR A 80 6.02 -8.81 11.93
N PRO A 81 6.50 -9.91 12.55
CA PRO A 81 5.80 -11.19 12.49
C PRO A 81 4.41 -11.00 13.10
N THR A 82 3.39 -10.93 12.25
CA THR A 82 2.00 -10.70 12.68
C THR A 82 1.36 -11.97 13.22
N ASP A 83 1.93 -13.13 12.89
CA ASP A 83 1.46 -14.42 13.38
C ASP A 83 2.37 -14.91 14.52
N PRO A 84 1.80 -15.35 15.66
CA PRO A 84 2.59 -15.89 16.77
C PRO A 84 3.36 -17.16 16.38
N VAL A 85 2.96 -17.86 15.30
CA VAL A 85 3.71 -19.00 14.74
C VAL A 85 5.01 -18.59 14.05
N ASP A 86 5.11 -17.36 13.52
CA ASP A 86 6.35 -16.86 12.90
C ASP A 86 7.39 -16.41 13.96
N GLN A 87 7.03 -16.46 15.25
CA GLN A 87 7.92 -16.17 16.39
C GLN A 87 8.41 -17.42 17.12
N VAL A 88 7.98 -18.62 16.69
CA VAL A 88 8.46 -19.86 17.28
C VAL A 88 9.73 -20.25 16.55
N ASP A 89 10.89 -20.05 17.17
CA ASP A 89 12.13 -20.63 16.69
C ASP A 89 11.93 -22.15 16.61
N GLU A 90 12.17 -22.74 15.42
CA GLU A 90 11.98 -24.18 15.14
C GLU A 90 12.77 -25.10 16.10
N TYR A 91 13.71 -24.53 16.87
CA TYR A 91 14.58 -25.22 17.82
C TYR A 91 14.23 -24.96 19.29
N ASP A 92 13.09 -24.34 19.60
CA ASP A 92 12.67 -24.10 20.98
C ASP A 92 12.09 -25.38 21.63
N ILE A 93 12.99 -26.24 22.12
CA ILE A 93 12.71 -27.53 22.78
C ILE A 93 12.07 -27.41 24.17
N THR A 94 11.69 -26.21 24.61
CA THR A 94 11.13 -25.96 25.95
C THR A 94 9.67 -26.41 26.12
N LEU A 95 9.02 -26.83 25.03
CA LEU A 95 7.63 -27.32 25.00
C LEU A 95 7.48 -28.85 25.16
N ILE A 96 8.50 -29.54 25.67
CA ILE A 96 8.31 -30.94 26.11
C ILE A 96 7.68 -30.90 27.50
N ASN A 97 6.37 -31.12 27.56
CA ASN A 97 5.64 -31.24 28.82
C ASN A 97 6.11 -32.51 29.54
N PRO A 98 6.71 -32.45 30.75
CA PRO A 98 7.24 -33.63 31.45
C PRO A 98 6.19 -34.70 31.82
N GLY A 99 4.90 -34.37 31.68
CA GLY A 99 3.77 -35.24 32.01
C GLY A 99 3.31 -36.20 30.91
N MET A 100 4.09 -36.41 29.84
CA MET A 100 3.76 -37.35 28.75
C MET A 100 4.49 -38.71 28.86
N ILE A 101 5.08 -39.04 30.02
CA ILE A 101 5.82 -40.30 30.24
C ILE A 101 5.00 -41.37 30.97
N ASP A 102 3.76 -41.10 31.36
CA ASP A 102 2.93 -42.09 32.05
C ASP A 102 1.92 -42.72 31.09
N ASP A 103 2.39 -43.68 30.28
CA ASP A 103 1.56 -44.85 29.94
C ASP A 103 2.42 -46.11 29.82
N PRO A 104 2.59 -46.88 30.91
CA PRO A 104 3.14 -48.22 30.81
C PRO A 104 2.06 -49.13 30.23
N GLU A 105 2.03 -49.30 28.90
CA GLU A 105 1.25 -50.36 28.28
C GLU A 105 1.70 -51.72 28.85
N GLU A 106 0.79 -52.28 29.64
CA GLU A 106 0.58 -53.67 29.99
C GLU A 106 1.41 -54.68 29.18
N TRP A 107 2.47 -55.20 29.79
CA TRP A 107 3.07 -56.48 29.41
C TRP A 107 2.58 -57.56 30.37
N ASP A 108 1.29 -57.90 30.27
CA ASP A 108 0.78 -59.17 30.78
C ASP A 108 0.96 -60.24 29.68
N ASN A 109 2.02 -61.05 29.83
CA ASN A 109 1.98 -62.50 29.59
C ASN A 109 3.20 -63.21 30.20
#